data_AF-A0A963Q351-F1
#
_entry.id   AF-A0A963Q351-F1
#
_cell.length_a   1.000
_cell.length_b   1.000
_cell.length_c   1.000
_cell.angle_alpha   90.00
_cell.angle_beta   90.00
_cell.angle_gamma   90.00
#
_symmetry.space_group_name_H-M   'P 1'
#
loop_
_entity.id
_entity.type
_entity.pdbx_description
1 polymer ?
#
loop_
_entity_poly.entity_id
_entity_poly.type
_entity_poly.pdbx_seq_one_letter_code
_entity_poly.pdbx_strand_id
1 'polypeptide(L)'
;MLVEMRTYVLHAGKTAVFLDAMEREGLAIERPILGRLLGYYSTEIGTLNQIIHLWGYDSFEERTRRRQQLAQDRAWQRFVPTVMPFIRDMHNQLLTPAPFASIETLPGKAGT
;
A
#
# COMPACT_ATOMS: atom_id res chain seq x y z
N MET A 1 -13.34 -10.60 -2.44
CA MET A 1 -12.44 -9.50 -2.81
C MET A 1 -12.58 -8.37 -1.80
N LEU A 2 -11.45 -7.88 -1.29
CA LEU A 2 -11.32 -6.83 -0.30
C LEU A 2 -10.37 -5.76 -0.83
N VAL A 3 -10.61 -4.49 -0.45
CA VAL A 3 -9.66 -3.40 -0.66
C VAL A 3 -9.16 -2.93 0.69
N GLU A 4 -7.85 -2.96 0.89
CA GLU A 4 -7.24 -2.29 2.03
C GLU A 4 -6.85 -0.86 1.62
N MET A 5 -7.53 0.12 2.21
CA MET A 5 -7.12 1.53 2.12
C MET A 5 -6.20 1.84 3.30
N ARG A 6 -5.04 2.41 3.01
CA ARG A 6 -4.06 2.82 4.01
C ARG A 6 -3.80 4.30 3.86
N THR A 7 -3.90 5.01 4.97
CA THR A 7 -3.80 6.46 5.04
C THR A 7 -2.70 6.83 6.02
N TYR A 8 -1.66 7.50 5.52
CA TYR A 8 -0.54 7.97 6.32
C TYR A 8 -0.54 9.49 6.34
N VAL A 9 -0.54 10.10 7.52
CA VAL A 9 -0.26 11.53 7.64
C VAL A 9 1.21 11.68 7.95
N LEU A 10 1.90 12.44 7.11
CA LEU A 10 3.32 12.69 7.21
C LEU A 10 3.59 13.97 8.00
N HIS A 11 4.82 14.11 8.50
CA HIS A 11 5.32 15.39 8.96
C HIS A 11 5.34 16.41 7.82
N ALA A 12 5.12 17.68 8.15
CA ALA A 12 5.07 18.76 7.16
C ALA A 12 6.34 18.79 6.29
N GLY A 13 6.15 18.91 4.96
CA GLY A 13 7.25 18.96 4.00
C GLY A 13 7.91 17.61 3.69
N LYS A 14 7.37 16.49 4.19
CA LYS A 14 7.94 15.15 3.93
C LYS A 14 7.30 14.38 2.77
N THR A 15 6.20 14.87 2.19
CA THR A 15 5.48 14.20 1.10
C THR A 15 6.36 13.90 -0.11
N ALA A 16 7.10 14.89 -0.62
CA ALA A 16 7.94 14.71 -1.80
C ALA A 16 9.06 13.69 -1.58
N VAL A 17 9.77 13.76 -0.45
CA VAL A 17 10.87 12.82 -0.13
C VAL A 17 10.36 11.42 0.20
N PHE A 18 9.16 11.29 0.76
CA PHE A 18 8.52 10.00 0.96
C PHE A 18 8.19 9.35 -0.38
N LEU A 19 7.57 10.09 -1.30
CA LEU A 19 7.19 9.57 -2.62
C LEU A 19 8.41 9.24 -3.48
N ASP A 20 9.47 10.06 -3.47
CA ASP A 20 10.72 9.77 -4.19
C ASP A 20 11.38 8.48 -3.67
N ALA A 21 11.41 8.27 -2.34
CA ALA A 21 11.92 7.01 -1.76
C ALA A 21 11.06 5.79 -2.17
N MET A 22 9.73 5.94 -2.17
CA MET A 22 8.80 4.89 -2.60
C MET A 22 8.96 4.57 -4.09
N GLU A 23 9.11 5.57 -4.95
CA GLU A 23 9.29 5.40 -6.40
C GLU A 23 10.63 4.73 -6.72
N ARG A 24 11.72 5.17 -6.09
CA ARG A 24 13.07 4.65 -6.35
C ARG A 24 13.28 3.22 -5.88
N GLU A 25 12.66 2.83 -4.77
CA GLU A 25 12.95 1.56 -4.12
C GLU A 25 11.70 0.85 -3.58
N GLY A 26 10.89 1.55 -2.77
CA GLY A 26 9.81 0.91 -2.01
C GLY A 26 8.79 0.13 -2.86
N LEU A 27 8.34 0.70 -3.97
CA LEU A 27 7.35 0.08 -4.85
C LEU A 27 7.87 -1.17 -5.55
N ALA A 28 9.16 -1.20 -5.91
CA ALA A 28 9.78 -2.37 -6.52
C ALA A 28 9.83 -3.57 -5.55
N ILE A 29 9.83 -3.30 -4.24
CA ILE A 29 9.81 -4.31 -3.18
C ILE A 29 8.36 -4.72 -2.85
N GLU A 30 7.49 -3.77 -2.52
CA GLU A 30 6.17 -4.10 -1.96
C GLU A 30 5.17 -4.60 -3.01
N ARG A 31 5.21 -4.05 -4.23
CA ARG A 31 4.20 -4.37 -5.27
C ARG A 31 4.25 -5.83 -5.72
N PRO A 32 5.41 -6.46 -5.99
CA PRO A 32 5.44 -7.89 -6.34
C PRO A 32 4.91 -8.80 -5.23
N ILE A 33 5.08 -8.40 -3.96
CA ILE A 33 4.67 -9.20 -2.79
C ILE A 33 3.18 -9.04 -2.52
N LEU A 34 2.70 -7.80 -2.45
CA LEU A 34 1.33 -7.45 -2.13
C LEU A 34 0.37 -7.66 -3.32
N GLY A 35 0.89 -7.57 -4.54
CA GLY A 35 0.16 -7.84 -5.78
C GLY A 35 -0.53 -6.61 -6.35
N ARG A 36 -1.81 -6.39 -5.99
CA ARG A 36 -2.67 -5.39 -6.64
C ARG A 36 -2.59 -4.03 -5.98
N LEU A 37 -1.76 -3.15 -6.52
CA LEU A 37 -1.86 -1.72 -6.24
C LEU A 37 -3.01 -1.12 -7.08
N LEU A 38 -4.06 -0.64 -6.42
CA LEU A 38 -5.23 -0.04 -7.06
C LEU A 38 -5.11 1.48 -7.20
N GLY A 39 -4.29 2.11 -6.35
CA GLY A 39 -4.04 3.54 -6.38
C GLY A 39 -3.05 3.96 -5.30
N TYR A 40 -2.33 5.05 -5.58
CA TYR A 40 -1.37 5.67 -4.66
C TYR A 40 -1.43 7.18 -4.88
N TYR A 41 -1.78 7.93 -3.85
CA TYR A 41 -2.14 9.34 -3.96
C TYR A 41 -1.49 10.15 -2.84
N SER A 42 -1.18 11.41 -3.13
CA SER A 42 -1.03 12.46 -2.12
C SER A 42 -2.25 13.38 -2.15
N THR A 43 -2.61 13.94 -0.99
CA THR A 43 -3.73 14.89 -0.89
C THR A 43 -3.32 16.30 -1.32
N GLU A 44 -4.09 16.88 -2.25
CA GLU A 44 -3.95 18.29 -2.66
C GLU A 44 -4.85 19.22 -1.82
N ILE A 45 -6.10 18.79 -1.57
CA ILE A 45 -7.11 19.54 -0.80
C ILE A 45 -7.67 18.64 0.30
N GLY A 46 -7.79 19.16 1.53
CA GLY A 46 -8.27 18.41 2.71
C GLY A 46 -7.17 18.22 3.77
N THR A 47 -7.01 17.00 4.29
CA THR A 47 -5.90 16.70 5.20
C THR A 47 -4.58 16.72 4.43
N LEU A 48 -3.78 17.78 4.60
CA LEU A 48 -2.49 17.94 3.93
C LEU A 48 -1.42 16.98 4.44
N ASN A 49 -0.34 16.83 3.67
CA ASN A 49 0.77 15.91 3.93
C ASN A 49 0.30 14.45 4.10
N GLN A 50 -0.78 14.06 3.43
CA GLN A 50 -1.36 12.72 3.56
C GLN A 50 -1.09 11.91 2.30
N ILE A 51 -0.74 10.65 2.51
CA ILE A 51 -0.62 9.62 1.49
C ILE A 51 -1.79 8.65 1.65
N ILE A 52 -2.45 8.29 0.56
CA ILE A 52 -3.49 7.27 0.51
C ILE A 52 -3.08 6.22 -0.52
N HIS A 53 -3.02 4.95 -0.13
CA HIS A 53 -2.80 3.85 -1.07
C HIS A 53 -3.80 2.72 -0.85
N LEU A 54 -4.19 2.08 -1.95
CA LEU A 54 -5.22 1.05 -1.98
C LEU A 54 -4.65 -0.25 -2.54
N TRP A 55 -4.87 -1.34 -1.81
CA TRP A 55 -4.41 -2.68 -2.17
C TRP A 55 -5.56 -3.67 -2.28
N GLY A 56 -5.63 -4.41 -3.39
CA GLY A 56 -6.65 -5.45 -3.62
C GLY A 56 -6.22 -6.84 -3.18
N TYR A 57 -7.10 -7.56 -2.49
CA TYR A 57 -6.91 -8.95 -2.08
C TYR A 57 -8.17 -9.79 -2.35
N ASP A 58 -8.02 -11.08 -2.58
CA ASP A 58 -9.17 -11.96 -2.83
C ASP A 58 -9.91 -12.28 -1.52
N SER A 59 -9.14 -12.45 -0.43
CA SER A 59 -9.64 -12.71 0.92
C SER A 59 -8.79 -12.05 2.01
N PHE A 60 -9.27 -12.10 3.25
CA PHE A 60 -8.52 -11.59 4.41
C PHE A 60 -7.28 -12.46 4.72
N GLU A 61 -7.37 -13.75 4.47
CA GLU A 61 -6.28 -14.72 4.62
C GLU A 61 -5.16 -14.43 3.62
N GLU A 62 -5.50 -14.17 2.35
CA GLU A 62 -4.50 -13.78 1.35
C GLU A 62 -3.79 -12.48 1.74
N ARG A 63 -4.57 -11.46 2.16
CA ARG A 63 -4.03 -10.20 2.69
C ARG A 63 -3.03 -10.48 3.81
N THR A 64 -3.43 -11.25 4.80
CA THR A 64 -2.62 -11.54 5.99
C THR A 64 -1.31 -12.22 5.60
N ARG A 65 -1.39 -13.25 4.75
CA ARG A 65 -0.22 -13.97 4.23
C ARG A 65 0.75 -13.05 3.49
N ARG A 66 0.26 -12.21 2.57
CA ARG A 66 1.12 -11.30 1.79
C ARG A 66 1.74 -10.20 2.64
N ARG A 67 1.00 -9.64 3.60
CA ARG A 67 1.53 -8.63 4.54
C ARG A 67 2.58 -9.21 5.47
N GLN A 68 2.39 -10.46 5.94
CA GLN A 68 3.42 -11.18 6.70
C GLN A 68 4.66 -11.45 5.85
N GLN A 69 4.48 -11.88 4.60
CA GLN A 69 5.58 -12.09 3.66
C GLN A 69 6.38 -10.79 3.44
N LEU A 70 5.71 -9.65 3.25
CA LEU A 70 6.37 -8.35 3.13
C LEU A 70 7.13 -7.97 4.40
N ALA A 71 6.54 -8.18 5.58
CA ALA A 71 7.19 -7.89 6.85
C ALA A 71 8.46 -8.73 7.10
N GLN A 72 8.54 -9.92 6.50
CA GLN A 72 9.71 -10.80 6.57
C GLN A 72 10.75 -10.54 5.46
N ASP A 73 10.40 -9.75 4.44
CA ASP A 73 11.30 -9.45 3.34
C ASP A 73 12.48 -8.58 3.80
N ARG A 74 13.70 -9.03 3.52
CA ARG A 74 14.92 -8.35 3.98
C ARG A 74 15.14 -7.00 3.30
N ALA A 75 14.73 -6.84 2.04
CA ALA A 75 14.84 -5.55 1.36
C ALA A 75 13.84 -4.57 1.99
N TRP A 76 12.62 -5.02 2.26
CA TRP A 76 11.62 -4.22 2.95
C TRP A 76 12.08 -3.79 4.34
N GLN A 77 12.61 -4.71 5.15
CA GLN A 77 13.14 -4.39 6.48
C GLN A 77 14.27 -3.36 6.46
N ARG A 78 15.10 -3.33 5.41
CA ARG A 78 16.14 -2.31 5.22
C ARG A 78 15.58 -0.97 4.74
N PHE A 79 14.53 -1.01 3.91
CA PHE A 79 13.92 0.18 3.33
C PHE A 79 13.03 0.95 4.32
N VAL A 80 12.23 0.25 5.12
CA VAL A 80 11.24 0.85 6.03
C VAL A 80 11.83 1.95 6.94
N PRO A 81 13.02 1.79 7.57
CA PRO A 81 13.65 2.86 8.36
C PRO A 81 13.88 4.18 7.61
N THR A 82 13.98 4.17 6.27
CA THR A 82 14.13 5.37 5.45
C THR A 82 12.88 6.24 5.45
N VAL A 83 11.69 5.63 5.47
CA VAL A 83 10.41 6.32 5.31
C VAL A 83 9.62 6.46 6.61
N MET A 84 9.81 5.57 7.58
CA MET A 84 9.09 5.60 8.87
C MET A 84 9.22 6.93 9.62
N PRO A 85 10.40 7.58 9.69
CA PRO A 85 10.53 8.88 10.37
C PRO A 85 9.73 10.02 9.73
N PHE A 86 9.24 9.84 8.50
CA PHE A 86 8.40 10.83 7.82
C PHE A 86 6.94 10.71 8.23
N ILE A 87 6.52 9.57 8.78
CA ILE A 87 5.12 9.28 9.08
C ILE A 87 4.80 9.69 10.53
N ARG A 88 3.77 10.50 10.70
CA ARG A 88 3.25 10.92 12.00
C ARG A 88 2.12 10.01 12.46
N ASP A 89 1.14 9.77 11.60
CA ASP A 89 -0.03 8.94 11.89
C ASP A 89 -0.25 7.90 10.79
N MET A 90 -0.72 6.71 11.18
CA MET A 90 -1.08 5.63 10.25
C MET A 90 -2.46 5.09 10.59
N HIS A 91 -3.30 4.97 9.57
CA HIS A 91 -4.62 4.35 9.67
C HIS A 91 -4.85 3.41 8.48
N ASN A 92 -5.64 2.37 8.67
CA ASN A 92 -6.10 1.52 7.57
C ASN A 92 -7.54 1.04 7.77
N GLN A 93 -8.21 0.77 6.65
CA GLN A 93 -9.58 0.26 6.60
C GLN A 93 -9.66 -0.88 5.60
N LEU A 94 -10.47 -1.89 5.90
CA LEU A 94 -10.88 -2.90 4.94
C LEU A 94 -12.23 -2.51 4.36
N LEU A 95 -12.27 -2.40 3.04
CA LEU A 95 -13.41 -1.93 2.28
C LEU A 95 -13.95 -3.08 1.42
N THR A 96 -15.27 -3.14 1.35
CA THR A 96 -15.98 -4.00 0.39
C THR A 96 -16.27 -3.17 -0.86
N PRO A 97 -15.84 -3.63 -2.05
CA PRO A 97 -16.17 -2.96 -3.30
C PRO A 97 -17.69 -2.85 -3.50
N ALA A 98 -18.15 -1.72 -4.05
CA ALA A 98 -19.54 -1.60 -4.49
C ALA A 98 -19.82 -2.57 -5.66
N PRO A 99 -21.08 -3.01 -5.88
CA PRO A 99 -21.41 -4.00 -6.91
C PRO A 99 -21.01 -3.64 -8.35
N PHE A 100 -20.89 -2.34 -8.64
CA PHE A 100 -20.52 -1.81 -9.96
C PHE A 100 -19.03 -1.42 -10.08
N ALA A 101 -18.24 -1.59 -9.02
CA ALA A 101 -16.80 -1.31 -9.08
C ALA A 101 -16.07 -2.46 -9.79
N SER A 102 -15.38 -2.15 -10.89
CA SER A 102 -14.51 -3.10 -11.58
C SER A 102 -13.11 -3.05 -10.95
N ILE A 103 -12.77 -4.06 -10.17
CA ILE A 103 -11.41 -4.24 -9.66
C ILE A 103 -10.83 -5.47 -10.34
N GLU A 104 -9.73 -5.28 -11.06
CA GLU A 104 -9.03 -6.38 -11.72
C GLU A 104 -8.64 -7.44 -10.69
N THR A 105 -9.01 -8.68 -10.97
CA THR A 105 -8.43 -9.83 -10.29
C THR A 105 -7.00 -10.00 -10.80
N LEU A 106 -6.05 -10.33 -9.92
CA LEU A 106 -4.77 -10.82 -10.44
C LEU A 106 -5.08 -12.06 -11.27
N PRO A 107 -4.35 -12.30 -12.37
CA PRO A 107 -4.42 -13.59 -13.02
C PRO A 107 -4.10 -14.65 -11.96
N GLY A 108 -5.13 -15.36 -11.53
CA GLY A 108 -4.96 -16.56 -10.73
C GLY A 108 -4.05 -17.47 -11.52
N LYS A 109 -3.16 -18.20 -10.84
CA LYS A 109 -2.59 -19.41 -11.44
C LYS A 109 -3.78 -20.20 -11.98
N ALA A 110 -3.96 -20.19 -13.30
CA ALA A 110 -4.88 -21.11 -13.94
C ALA A 110 -4.47 -22.48 -13.41
N GLY A 111 -5.42 -23.19 -12.80
CA GLY A 111 -5.17 -24.56 -12.37
C GLY A 111 -4.61 -25.34 -13.56
N THR A 112 -3.42 -25.89 -13.37
CA THR A 112 -2.85 -26.98 -14.15
C THR A 112 -2.54 -28.08 -13.18
#